data_AF-A0A238L9L6-F1
#
_entry.id   AF-A0A238L9L6-F1
#
_cell.length_a   1.000
_cell.length_b   1.000
_cell.length_c   1.000
_cell.angle_alpha   90.00
_cell.angle_beta   90.00
_cell.angle_gamma   90.00
#
_symmetry.space_group_name_H-M   'P 1'
#
loop_
_entity.id
_entity.type
_entity.pdbx_description
1 polymer ?
#
loop_
_entity_poly.entity_id
_entity_poly.type
_entity_poly.pdbx_seq_one_letter_code
_entity_poly.pdbx_strand_id
1 'polypeptide(L)'
;MSSLRFGEFIFAPSERKLTRDGIELPLGARAFDMLSFLVENRHRVLTKSEILDAVWPEIAVEESNLTVQVSALRKALGPKAVATIPGRGYQFVLPVEEGPPPPTPTPEKDTSDGPKILVLPFANTSNDPDQEYFSDGITEDIITDLSKVAALSVIARNTAFTFKGRAVDVMQTAQRMSLSHVVEGSVRKAGDRIRINAQLVDGATGHSIWSDRFDRHLTDIFDLQDQIAEAIVTALRVRLVPSERVAIQSRPTDNPEAYEIYLQARYHHTRLDRQNFAIARRLAQKALEIDPNYDLAWALLAISQTGLHALSASDDHGLHAAERALALNSDLSEALAAKAFVLAGLGRFDEAFELHERSLELDPESYDVRFLYGRTCFQTGRHADAIVHWERASELSEADLAATSHLAMCYRATGQHAKVLDSARRTLERAERVLSENSSDSYALISGVGAYAKLGEADRAKQWALRVKAVDPDDPSIDYNIACAMALLGETEAALDTLDACLARVDPLTFSVWVGQDSDLDALRDHPRFQRLVRDLDARAADAKA
;
A
#
# COMPACT_ATOMS: atom_id res chain seq x y z
N MET A 1 25.85 19.27 -6.07
CA MET A 1 26.27 20.15 -7.18
C MET A 1 25.29 21.30 -7.24
N SER A 2 25.75 22.52 -7.56
CA SER A 2 24.86 23.67 -7.77
C SER A 2 23.86 23.38 -8.88
N SER A 3 22.65 23.95 -8.80
CA SER A 3 21.67 23.87 -9.89
C SER A 3 22.22 24.58 -11.13
N LEU A 4 21.95 23.99 -12.30
CA LEU A 4 22.45 24.47 -13.59
C LEU A 4 21.27 24.94 -14.43
N ARG A 5 21.42 26.10 -15.08
CA ARG A 5 20.38 26.65 -15.95
C ARG A 5 20.78 26.52 -17.40
N PHE A 6 19.87 25.98 -18.23
CA PHE A 6 20.01 25.91 -19.69
C PHE A 6 18.81 26.62 -20.33
N GLY A 7 18.89 27.95 -20.53
CA GLY A 7 17.75 28.71 -21.06
C GLY A 7 16.53 28.70 -20.12
N GLU A 8 15.46 28.02 -20.52
CA GLU A 8 14.20 27.85 -19.75
C GLU A 8 14.24 26.65 -18.79
N PHE A 9 15.29 25.81 -18.88
CA PHE A 9 15.44 24.62 -18.08
C PHE A 9 16.28 24.87 -16.83
N ILE A 10 15.83 24.34 -15.69
CA ILE A 10 16.60 24.27 -14.45
C ILE A 10 16.86 22.80 -14.16
N PHE A 11 18.13 22.44 -14.08
CA PHE A 11 18.58 21.09 -13.79
C PHE A 11 19.21 21.05 -12.40
N ALA A 12 18.64 20.25 -11.51
CA ALA A 12 19.08 20.08 -10.14
C ALA A 12 19.56 18.63 -9.92
N PRO A 13 20.86 18.33 -10.17
CA PRO A 13 21.39 16.96 -10.08
C PRO A 13 21.20 16.32 -8.70
N SER A 14 21.29 17.11 -7.61
CA SER A 14 21.14 16.64 -6.24
C SER A 14 19.71 16.27 -5.86
N GLU A 15 18.73 16.93 -6.47
CA GLU A 15 17.30 16.69 -6.22
C GLU A 15 16.69 15.72 -7.24
N ARG A 16 17.49 15.28 -8.23
CA ARG A 16 17.04 14.49 -9.38
C ARG A 16 15.89 15.13 -10.17
N LYS A 17 15.86 16.46 -10.23
CA LYS A 17 14.80 17.23 -10.90
C LYS A 17 15.30 17.96 -12.15
N LEU A 18 14.46 17.95 -13.18
CA LEU A 18 14.58 18.80 -14.35
C LEU A 18 13.27 19.57 -14.49
N THR A 19 13.30 20.90 -14.38
CA THR A 19 12.11 21.73 -14.54
C THR A 19 12.24 22.63 -15.77
N ARG A 20 11.10 22.96 -16.40
CA ARG A 20 10.98 24.00 -17.42
C ARG A 20 9.90 24.98 -16.97
N ASP A 21 10.26 26.26 -16.84
CA ASP A 21 9.36 27.31 -16.35
C ASP A 21 8.66 26.98 -15.02
N GLY A 22 9.37 26.26 -14.13
CA GLY A 22 8.86 25.85 -12.82
C GLY A 22 8.02 24.56 -12.81
N ILE A 23 7.77 23.94 -13.97
CA ILE A 23 7.07 22.65 -14.09
C ILE A 23 8.10 21.53 -14.22
N GLU A 24 7.99 20.49 -13.39
CA GLU A 24 8.85 19.32 -13.47
C GLU A 24 8.59 18.52 -14.76
N LEU A 25 9.67 18.18 -15.47
CA LEU A 25 9.62 17.39 -16.69
C LEU A 25 9.92 15.93 -16.35
N PRO A 26 9.03 15.00 -16.74
CA PRO A 26 9.27 13.58 -16.50
C PRO A 26 10.46 13.10 -17.33
N LEU A 27 11.52 12.66 -16.65
CA LEU A 27 12.70 12.10 -17.27
C LEU A 27 13.05 10.77 -16.58
N GLY A 28 13.08 9.68 -17.34
CA GLY A 28 13.42 8.37 -16.78
C GLY A 28 14.82 8.36 -16.14
N ALA A 29 15.02 7.52 -15.12
CA ALA A 29 16.23 7.55 -14.30
C ALA A 29 17.55 7.49 -15.10
N ARG A 30 17.62 6.64 -16.13
CA ARG A 30 18.81 6.52 -17.00
C ARG A 30 19.01 7.72 -17.92
N ALA A 31 17.93 8.32 -18.41
CA ALA A 31 18.03 9.57 -19.16
C ALA A 31 18.53 10.71 -18.24
N PHE A 32 18.08 10.74 -16.98
CA PHE A 32 18.54 11.69 -16.00
C PHE A 32 20.03 11.53 -15.69
N ASP A 33 20.49 10.31 -15.42
CA ASP A 33 21.90 10.03 -15.15
C ASP A 33 22.79 10.38 -16.35
N MET A 34 22.31 10.09 -17.57
CA MET A 34 22.98 10.49 -18.80
C MET A 34 23.05 12.01 -18.96
N LEU A 35 21.99 12.74 -18.61
CA LEU A 35 22.00 14.20 -18.63
C LEU A 35 23.02 14.77 -17.65
N SER A 36 23.06 14.26 -16.41
CA SER A 36 24.05 14.65 -15.40
C SER A 36 25.47 14.52 -15.94
N PHE A 37 25.80 13.34 -16.45
CA PHE A 37 27.14 13.05 -16.97
C PHE A 37 27.52 13.92 -18.18
N LEU A 38 26.58 14.14 -19.11
CA LEU A 38 26.78 14.99 -20.28
C LEU A 38 27.00 16.46 -19.92
N VAL A 39 26.28 16.97 -18.92
CA VAL A 39 26.36 18.37 -18.47
C VAL A 39 27.64 18.64 -17.67
N GLU A 40 28.05 17.71 -16.81
CA GLU A 40 29.32 17.79 -16.09
C GLU A 40 30.50 17.86 -17.06
N ASN A 41 30.43 17.11 -18.17
CA ASN A 41 31.47 17.04 -19.19
C ASN A 41 31.20 17.93 -20.42
N ARG A 42 30.31 18.93 -20.31
CA ARG A 42 29.84 19.80 -21.43
C ARG A 42 30.93 20.43 -22.31
N HIS A 43 32.13 20.62 -21.76
CA HIS A 43 33.26 21.24 -22.43
C HIS A 43 33.99 20.32 -23.43
N ARG A 44 33.64 19.03 -23.51
CA ARG A 44 34.28 18.06 -24.40
C ARG A 44 33.27 17.11 -25.05
N VAL A 45 33.70 16.43 -26.10
CA VAL A 45 32.96 15.31 -26.70
C VAL A 45 33.21 14.06 -25.87
N LEU A 46 32.15 13.37 -25.48
CA LEU A 46 32.19 12.09 -24.77
C LEU A 46 32.01 10.94 -25.75
N THR A 47 32.88 9.93 -25.67
CA THR A 47 32.74 8.72 -26.47
C THR A 47 31.56 7.88 -26.00
N LYS A 48 31.06 6.99 -26.87
CA LYS A 48 29.95 6.09 -26.50
C LYS A 48 30.30 5.20 -25.31
N SER A 49 31.51 4.64 -25.29
CA SER A 49 31.99 3.80 -24.18
C SER A 49 31.99 4.58 -22.87
N GLU A 50 32.56 5.79 -22.83
CA GLU A 50 32.59 6.61 -21.61
C GLU A 50 31.19 6.88 -21.05
N ILE A 51 30.19 7.10 -21.90
CA ILE A 51 28.81 7.31 -21.45
C ILE A 51 28.20 6.00 -20.96
N LEU A 52 28.42 4.90 -21.68
CA LEU A 52 27.90 3.59 -21.28
C LEU A 52 28.48 3.15 -19.93
N ASP A 53 29.79 3.27 -19.74
CA ASP A 53 30.48 2.89 -18.51
C ASP A 53 30.05 3.75 -17.32
N ALA A 54 29.78 5.05 -17.55
CA ALA A 54 29.36 5.97 -16.49
C ALA A 54 27.88 5.82 -16.10
N VAL A 55 26.99 5.58 -17.07
CA VAL A 55 25.55 5.53 -16.83
C VAL A 55 25.08 4.11 -16.50
N TRP A 56 25.80 3.08 -16.92
CA TRP A 56 25.53 1.65 -16.64
C TRP A 56 26.78 0.94 -16.08
N PRO A 57 27.26 1.30 -14.88
CA PRO A 57 28.40 0.62 -14.29
C PRO A 57 28.06 -0.86 -14.08
N GLU A 58 28.97 -1.74 -14.50
CA GLU A 58 28.90 -3.21 -14.33
C GLU A 58 27.77 -3.92 -15.09
N ILE A 59 27.11 -3.26 -16.05
CA ILE A 59 26.05 -3.86 -16.88
C ILE A 59 26.43 -3.75 -18.36
N ALA A 60 26.55 -4.90 -19.04
CA ALA A 60 26.74 -4.93 -20.48
C ALA A 60 25.44 -4.50 -21.19
N VAL A 61 25.46 -3.35 -21.85
CA VAL A 61 24.30 -2.80 -22.58
C VAL A 61 24.65 -2.56 -24.05
N GLU A 62 23.70 -2.83 -24.93
CA GLU A 62 23.84 -2.54 -26.35
C GLU A 62 23.83 -1.03 -26.64
N GLU A 63 24.56 -0.60 -27.68
CA GLU A 63 24.59 0.82 -28.11
C GLU A 63 23.23 1.39 -28.51
N SER A 64 22.25 0.52 -28.80
CA SER A 64 20.86 0.90 -29.07
C SER A 64 20.24 1.66 -27.89
N ASN A 65 20.57 1.28 -26.65
CA ASN A 65 20.09 1.95 -25.43
C ASN A 65 20.56 3.40 -25.32
N LEU A 66 21.82 3.67 -25.71
CA LEU A 66 22.37 5.02 -25.73
C LEU A 66 21.57 5.93 -26.68
N THR A 67 21.14 5.40 -27.81
CA THR A 67 20.35 6.14 -28.81
C THR A 67 18.94 6.47 -28.31
N VAL A 68 18.33 5.56 -27.54
CA VAL A 68 17.03 5.78 -26.88
C VAL A 68 17.13 6.91 -25.86
N GLN A 69 18.13 6.88 -24.99
CA GLN A 69 18.30 7.92 -23.95
C GLN A 69 18.62 9.29 -24.57
N VAL A 70 19.47 9.34 -25.61
CA VAL A 70 19.71 10.60 -26.37
C VAL A 70 18.42 11.13 -26.98
N SER A 71 17.55 10.25 -27.50
CA SER A 71 16.27 10.64 -28.08
C SER A 71 15.31 11.18 -27.02
N ALA A 72 15.26 10.57 -25.83
CA ALA A 72 14.49 11.07 -24.70
C ALA A 72 14.98 12.46 -24.26
N LEU A 73 16.29 12.67 -24.17
CA LEU A 73 16.88 13.98 -23.83
C LEU A 73 16.57 15.04 -24.87
N ARG A 74 16.63 14.72 -26.17
CA ARG A 74 16.25 15.64 -27.25
C ARG A 74 14.75 15.95 -27.26
N LYS A 75 13.91 15.00 -26.85
CA LYS A 75 12.46 15.22 -26.70
C LYS A 75 12.17 16.19 -25.54
N ALA A 76 12.88 16.04 -24.42
CA ALA A 76 12.69 16.86 -23.22
C ALA A 76 13.30 18.27 -23.35
N LEU A 77 14.55 18.37 -23.81
CA LEU A 77 15.35 19.61 -23.82
C LEU A 77 15.40 20.30 -25.18
N GLY A 78 14.82 19.67 -26.21
CA GLY A 78 14.87 20.12 -27.59
C GLY A 78 15.97 19.42 -28.42
N PRO A 79 15.79 19.35 -29.75
CA PRO A 79 16.62 18.53 -30.63
C PRO A 79 18.09 18.96 -30.67
N LYS A 80 18.35 20.23 -30.33
CA LYS A 80 19.69 20.80 -30.28
C LYS A 80 20.40 20.59 -28.95
N ALA A 81 19.78 19.99 -27.93
CA ALA A 81 20.38 19.93 -26.60
C ALA A 81 21.63 19.04 -26.53
N VAL A 82 21.61 17.94 -27.28
CA VAL A 82 22.73 16.98 -27.38
C VAL A 82 23.15 16.86 -28.85
N ALA A 83 24.37 17.27 -29.16
CA ALA A 83 24.96 17.13 -30.49
C ALA A 83 25.59 15.73 -30.66
N THR A 84 25.39 15.13 -31.83
CA THR A 84 26.08 13.90 -32.23
C THR A 84 27.27 14.28 -33.12
N ILE A 85 28.47 13.87 -32.73
CA ILE A 85 29.70 14.08 -33.50
C ILE A 85 30.05 12.75 -34.20
N PRO A 86 29.90 12.66 -35.54
CA PRO A 86 30.12 11.41 -36.27
C PRO A 86 31.47 10.78 -35.96
N GLY A 87 31.46 9.49 -35.64
CA GLY A 87 32.68 8.71 -35.31
C GLY A 87 33.34 9.07 -33.98
N ARG A 88 32.79 9.99 -33.18
CA ARG A 88 33.42 10.44 -31.92
C ARG A 88 32.51 10.31 -30.69
N GLY A 89 31.20 10.56 -30.81
CA GLY A 89 30.25 10.38 -29.70
C GLY A 89 29.27 11.55 -29.55
N TYR A 90 28.97 11.95 -28.31
CA TYR A 90 27.95 12.95 -27.98
C TYR A 90 28.52 14.11 -27.15
N GLN A 91 27.92 15.29 -27.29
CA GLN A 91 28.26 16.46 -26.49
C GLN A 91 27.00 17.23 -26.11
N PHE A 92 26.91 17.70 -24.87
CA PHE A 92 25.89 18.64 -24.45
C PHE A 92 26.24 20.05 -24.95
N VAL A 93 25.30 20.73 -25.60
CA VAL A 93 25.60 21.98 -26.33
C VAL A 93 24.70 23.16 -25.96
N LEU A 94 23.74 23.00 -25.04
CA LEU A 94 23.04 24.17 -24.51
C LEU A 94 24.00 25.02 -23.66
N PRO A 95 23.91 26.36 -23.74
CA PRO A 95 24.64 27.24 -22.83
C PRO A 95 24.29 26.90 -21.38
N VAL A 96 25.31 26.65 -20.57
CA VAL A 96 25.14 26.34 -19.14
C VAL A 96 25.55 27.56 -18.35
N GLU A 97 24.58 28.22 -17.74
CA GLU A 97 24.82 29.26 -16.76
C GLU A 97 24.85 28.60 -15.38
N GLU A 98 25.94 28.81 -14.65
CA GLU A 98 25.96 28.57 -13.21
C GLU A 98 25.05 29.64 -12.61
N GLY A 99 23.84 29.23 -12.22
CA GLY A 99 22.95 30.10 -11.47
C GLY A 99 23.63 30.55 -10.17
N PRO A 100 23.18 31.66 -9.55
CA PRO A 100 23.57 31.94 -8.19
C PRO A 100 23.38 30.67 -7.36
N PRO A 101 24.31 30.37 -6.42
CA PRO A 101 24.19 29.17 -5.61
C PRO A 101 22.75 29.09 -5.11
N PRO A 102 22.08 27.93 -5.22
CA PRO A 102 20.79 27.79 -4.59
C PRO A 102 20.98 28.27 -3.15
N PRO A 103 20.05 29.07 -2.61
CA PRO A 103 20.15 29.47 -1.21
C PRO A 103 20.52 28.20 -0.45
N THR A 104 21.62 28.26 0.30
CA THR A 104 22.11 27.13 1.10
C THR A 104 20.88 26.44 1.66
N PRO A 105 20.76 25.10 1.61
CA PRO A 105 19.80 24.44 2.45
C PRO A 105 20.30 24.65 3.88
N THR A 106 20.05 25.84 4.44
CA THR A 106 19.26 25.93 5.67
C THR A 106 18.24 24.83 5.49
N PRO A 107 18.16 23.84 6.42
CA PRO A 107 17.17 22.77 6.29
C PRO A 107 15.91 23.46 5.82
N GLU A 108 15.30 22.98 4.73
CA GLU A 108 13.94 23.38 4.44
C GLU A 108 13.23 23.16 5.77
N LYS A 109 13.01 24.25 6.50
CA LYS A 109 11.86 24.36 7.35
C LYS A 109 10.79 24.00 6.36
N ASP A 110 10.22 22.81 6.56
CA ASP A 110 8.85 22.52 6.24
C ASP A 110 8.16 23.87 6.06
N THR A 111 7.74 24.21 4.85
CA THR A 111 6.96 25.43 4.64
C THR A 111 5.59 25.35 5.32
N SER A 112 5.34 24.29 6.09
CA SER A 112 4.60 24.39 7.34
C SER A 112 5.49 25.02 8.43
N ASP A 113 5.49 26.36 8.53
CA ASP A 113 5.87 27.04 9.80
C ASP A 113 4.77 26.79 10.88
N GLY A 114 3.92 25.79 10.67
CA GLY A 114 2.80 25.40 11.49
C GLY A 114 3.06 24.09 12.23
N PRO A 115 2.13 23.69 13.10
CA PRO A 115 2.33 22.56 14.00
C PRO A 115 2.51 21.23 13.23
N LYS A 116 3.61 20.53 13.52
CA LYS A 116 3.76 19.11 13.18
C LYS A 116 3.14 18.23 14.25
N ILE A 117 2.18 17.38 13.88
CA ILE A 117 1.28 16.70 14.82
C ILE A 117 1.26 15.20 14.55
N LEU A 118 1.30 14.42 15.63
CA LEU A 118 1.02 12.99 15.62
C LEU A 118 -0.32 12.72 16.31
N VAL A 119 -1.25 12.03 15.66
CA VAL A 119 -2.48 11.55 16.30
C VAL A 119 -2.30 10.07 16.66
N LEU A 120 -2.08 9.77 17.93
CA LEU A 120 -1.95 8.38 18.36
C LEU A 120 -3.29 7.64 18.19
N PRO A 121 -3.26 6.33 17.88
CA PRO A 121 -4.47 5.51 17.84
C PRO A 121 -5.22 5.60 19.16
N PHE A 122 -6.49 5.99 19.10
CA PHE A 122 -7.28 6.11 20.31
C PHE A 122 -7.44 4.73 20.95
N ALA A 123 -7.27 4.68 22.28
CA ALA A 123 -7.44 3.44 23.02
C ALA A 123 -8.92 3.03 23.06
N ASN A 124 -9.23 1.80 22.68
CA ASN A 124 -10.54 1.23 22.94
C ASN A 124 -10.69 0.95 24.44
N THR A 125 -11.62 1.65 25.07
CA THR A 125 -11.98 1.47 26.49
C THR A 125 -13.39 0.90 26.65
N SER A 126 -13.95 0.39 25.55
CA SER A 126 -15.18 -0.40 25.54
C SER A 126 -14.93 -1.75 26.23
N ASN A 127 -15.99 -2.36 26.76
CA ASN A 127 -15.88 -3.70 27.36
C ASN A 127 -15.96 -4.81 26.29
N ASP A 128 -15.69 -4.47 25.04
CA ASP A 128 -15.86 -5.30 23.86
C ASP A 128 -14.67 -5.09 22.91
N PRO A 129 -13.71 -6.03 22.85
CA PRO A 129 -12.58 -5.99 21.92
C PRO A 129 -13.02 -5.96 20.45
N ASP A 130 -14.21 -6.48 20.14
CA ASP A 130 -14.74 -6.48 18.78
C ASP A 130 -15.09 -5.06 18.30
N GLN A 131 -14.98 -4.02 19.14
CA GLN A 131 -15.16 -2.61 18.78
C GLN A 131 -13.83 -1.90 18.40
N GLU A 132 -12.70 -2.61 18.32
CA GLU A 132 -11.41 -1.97 17.99
C GLU A 132 -11.46 -1.25 16.63
N TYR A 133 -12.15 -1.84 15.65
CA TYR A 133 -12.36 -1.24 14.32
C TYR A 133 -12.99 0.15 14.41
N PHE A 134 -13.85 0.38 15.42
CA PHE A 134 -14.56 1.63 15.59
C PHE A 134 -13.63 2.73 16.14
N SER A 135 -12.80 2.39 17.14
CA SER A 135 -11.78 3.32 17.64
C SER A 135 -10.72 3.65 16.61
N ASP A 136 -10.34 2.66 15.79
CA ASP A 136 -9.38 2.84 14.72
C ASP A 136 -9.97 3.74 13.63
N GLY A 137 -11.19 3.47 13.16
CA GLY A 137 -11.88 4.31 12.17
C GLY A 137 -11.99 5.78 12.59
N ILE A 138 -12.37 6.05 13.85
CA ILE A 138 -12.41 7.43 14.37
C ILE A 138 -11.03 8.09 14.33
N THR A 139 -9.97 7.35 14.71
CA THR A 139 -8.61 7.91 14.70
C THR A 139 -8.18 8.27 13.28
N GLU A 140 -8.47 7.38 12.32
CA GLU A 140 -8.17 7.61 10.90
C GLU A 140 -8.88 8.83 10.34
N ASP A 141 -10.16 8.99 10.65
CA ASP A 141 -10.95 10.12 10.17
C ASP A 141 -10.41 11.44 10.75
N ILE A 142 -10.03 11.46 12.03
CA ILE A 142 -9.38 12.63 12.64
C ILE A 142 -8.05 12.95 11.94
N ILE A 143 -7.22 11.94 11.63
CA ILE A 143 -5.97 12.15 10.87
C ILE A 143 -6.28 12.71 9.48
N THR A 144 -7.28 12.17 8.81
CA THR A 144 -7.72 12.59 7.48
C THR A 144 -8.20 14.03 7.49
N ASP A 145 -9.05 14.40 8.45
CA ASP A 145 -9.58 15.77 8.58
C ASP A 145 -8.50 16.79 8.92
N LEU A 146 -7.59 16.46 9.84
CA LEU A 146 -6.47 17.34 10.16
C LEU A 146 -5.51 17.49 8.97
N SER A 147 -5.37 16.47 8.11
CA SER A 147 -4.53 16.52 6.90
C SER A 147 -5.09 17.46 5.83
N LYS A 148 -6.40 17.78 5.89
CA LYS A 148 -7.04 18.77 5.00
C LYS A 148 -6.68 20.23 5.37
N VAL A 149 -6.05 20.46 6.52
CA VAL A 149 -5.65 21.80 6.99
C VAL A 149 -4.23 22.09 6.52
N ALA A 150 -4.07 23.01 5.56
CA ALA A 150 -2.79 23.25 4.89
C ALA A 150 -1.69 23.77 5.82
N ALA A 151 -2.07 24.37 6.96
CA ALA A 151 -1.13 24.87 7.96
C ALA A 151 -0.62 23.77 8.92
N LEU A 152 -1.14 22.54 8.84
CA LEU A 152 -0.69 21.42 9.68
C LEU A 152 0.25 20.51 8.90
N SER A 153 1.26 19.98 9.59
CA SER A 153 2.04 18.85 9.11
C SER A 153 1.62 17.62 9.93
N VAL A 154 0.69 16.83 9.41
CA VAL A 154 0.15 15.66 10.12
C VAL A 154 0.99 14.43 9.80
N ILE A 155 1.44 13.73 10.83
CA ILE A 155 2.09 12.43 10.64
C ILE A 155 1.07 11.47 10.03
N ALA A 156 1.45 10.88 8.90
CA ALA A 156 0.64 9.92 8.17
C ALA A 156 0.12 8.83 9.12
N ARG A 157 -1.16 8.47 8.93
CA ARG A 157 -1.89 7.49 9.74
C ARG A 157 -1.05 6.29 10.11
N ASN A 158 -0.38 5.75 9.12
CA ASN A 158 0.35 4.51 9.24
C ASN A 158 1.52 4.55 10.22
N THR A 159 2.30 5.63 10.18
CA THR A 159 3.34 5.88 11.18
C THR A 159 2.72 6.05 12.56
N ALA A 160 1.55 6.68 12.65
CA ALA A 160 0.85 6.83 13.91
C ALA A 160 0.35 5.51 14.49
N PHE A 161 -0.16 4.62 13.64
CA PHE A 161 -0.62 3.30 14.05
C PHE A 161 0.52 2.36 14.50
N THR A 162 1.79 2.73 14.27
CA THR A 162 2.94 2.00 14.87
C THR A 162 3.03 2.10 16.39
N PHE A 163 2.27 3.01 16.98
CA PHE A 163 2.20 3.20 18.42
C PHE A 163 1.02 2.47 19.07
N LYS A 164 0.17 1.78 18.28
CA LYS A 164 -1.02 1.08 18.80
C LYS A 164 -0.62 0.06 19.87
N GLY A 165 -1.31 0.09 21.00
CA GLY A 165 -1.08 -0.85 22.11
C GLY A 165 0.26 -0.68 22.85
N ARG A 166 1.03 0.38 22.56
CA ARG A 166 2.32 0.67 23.20
C ARG A 166 2.20 1.88 24.12
N ALA A 167 2.93 1.85 25.23
CA ALA A 167 3.14 3.04 26.02
C ALA A 167 4.04 4.02 25.24
N VAL A 168 3.59 5.26 25.06
CA VAL A 168 4.31 6.29 24.33
C VAL A 168 4.85 7.33 25.30
N ASP A 169 6.16 7.55 25.28
CA ASP A 169 6.75 8.75 25.88
C ASP A 169 6.62 9.88 24.86
N VAL A 170 5.71 10.82 25.13
CA VAL A 170 5.39 11.93 24.23
C VAL A 170 6.62 12.79 23.96
N MET A 171 7.41 13.14 24.98
CA MET A 171 8.56 14.03 24.82
C MET A 171 9.64 13.38 23.97
N GLN A 172 9.97 12.12 24.26
CA GLN A 172 10.97 11.39 23.49
C GLN A 172 10.52 11.18 22.04
N THR A 173 9.24 10.86 21.84
CA THR A 173 8.66 10.67 20.51
C THR A 173 8.65 11.97 19.72
N ALA A 174 8.24 13.07 20.36
CA ALA A 174 8.24 14.39 19.77
C ALA A 174 9.64 14.85 19.38
N GLN A 175 10.65 14.63 20.24
CA GLN A 175 12.03 14.94 19.90
C GLN A 175 12.52 14.11 18.70
N ARG A 176 12.27 12.79 18.71
CA ARG A 176 12.73 11.87 17.67
C ARG A 176 12.09 12.14 16.30
N MET A 177 10.82 12.52 16.28
CA MET A 177 10.04 12.73 15.04
C MET A 177 9.87 14.22 14.69
N SER A 178 10.50 15.10 15.48
CA SER A 178 10.41 16.57 15.38
C SER A 178 8.95 17.07 15.44
N LEU A 179 8.15 16.49 16.33
CA LEU A 179 6.75 16.86 16.52
C LEU A 179 6.64 18.09 17.42
N SER A 180 5.71 18.96 17.07
CA SER A 180 5.31 20.05 17.97
C SER A 180 4.30 19.57 19.01
N HIS A 181 3.38 18.69 18.62
CA HIS A 181 2.28 18.23 19.47
C HIS A 181 1.93 16.77 19.19
N VAL A 182 1.34 16.12 20.19
CA VAL A 182 0.77 14.77 20.08
C VAL A 182 -0.69 14.82 20.52
N VAL A 183 -1.59 14.27 19.72
CA VAL A 183 -2.98 14.04 20.09
C VAL A 183 -3.09 12.62 20.63
N GLU A 184 -3.65 12.49 21.83
CA GLU A 184 -3.95 11.21 22.45
C GLU A 184 -5.44 11.13 22.76
N GLY A 185 -5.98 9.91 22.84
CA GLY A 185 -7.38 9.76 23.16
C GLY A 185 -7.82 8.34 23.46
N SER A 186 -9.09 8.23 23.81
CA SER A 186 -9.78 6.96 24.03
C SER A 186 -11.20 7.04 23.50
N VAL A 187 -11.67 5.93 22.96
CA VAL A 187 -13.06 5.75 22.53
C VAL A 187 -13.70 4.70 23.41
N ARG A 188 -14.93 4.97 23.84
CA ARG A 188 -15.80 3.99 24.48
C ARG A 188 -17.15 3.99 23.80
N LYS A 189 -17.51 2.86 23.22
CA LYS A 189 -18.84 2.63 22.63
C LYS A 189 -19.64 1.69 23.53
N ALA A 190 -20.86 2.11 23.85
CA ALA A 190 -21.79 1.32 24.66
C ALA A 190 -23.19 1.44 24.05
N GLY A 191 -23.55 0.48 23.20
CA GLY A 191 -24.76 0.55 22.38
C GLY A 191 -24.70 1.73 21.42
N ASP A 192 -25.65 2.65 21.54
CA ASP A 192 -25.81 3.86 20.74
C ASP A 192 -25.09 5.09 21.34
N ARG A 193 -24.42 4.94 22.49
CA ARG A 193 -23.68 6.02 23.14
C ARG A 193 -22.19 5.90 22.88
N ILE A 194 -21.58 7.02 22.53
CA ILE A 194 -20.14 7.13 22.30
C ILE A 194 -19.58 8.15 23.29
N ARG A 195 -18.48 7.77 23.91
CA ARG A 195 -17.62 8.68 24.66
C ARG A 195 -16.24 8.73 24.02
N ILE A 196 -15.80 9.91 23.65
CA ILE A 196 -14.44 10.17 23.18
C ILE A 196 -13.78 11.10 24.18
N ASN A 197 -12.63 10.71 24.71
CA ASN A 197 -11.72 11.63 25.38
C ASN A 197 -10.58 11.92 24.42
N ALA A 198 -10.30 13.20 24.19
CA ALA A 198 -9.17 13.63 23.37
C ALA A 198 -8.34 14.65 24.15
N GLN A 199 -7.03 14.61 23.97
CA GLN A 199 -6.11 15.59 24.52
C GLN A 199 -5.02 15.93 23.51
N LEU A 200 -4.61 17.18 23.54
CA LEU A 200 -3.48 17.70 22.79
C LEU A 200 -2.35 17.99 23.77
N VAL A 201 -1.22 17.34 23.55
CA VAL A 201 -0.04 17.39 24.41
C VAL A 201 1.07 18.14 23.69
N ASP A 202 1.68 19.10 24.37
CA ASP A 202 2.86 19.82 23.87
C ASP A 202 4.07 18.87 23.85
N GLY A 203 4.69 18.71 22.68
CA GLY A 203 5.78 17.75 22.48
C GLY A 203 7.09 18.12 23.19
N ALA A 204 7.30 19.40 23.51
CA ALA A 204 8.53 19.85 24.16
C ALA A 204 8.50 19.62 25.68
N THR A 205 7.31 19.73 26.29
CA THR A 205 7.13 19.71 27.73
C THR A 205 6.40 18.44 28.22
N GLY A 206 5.64 17.77 27.36
CA GLY A 206 4.79 16.63 27.72
C GLY A 206 3.51 17.03 28.46
N HIS A 207 3.20 18.32 28.56
CA HIS A 207 1.99 18.80 29.24
C HIS A 207 0.80 18.85 28.28
N SER A 208 -0.37 18.42 28.76
CA SER A 208 -1.63 18.64 28.06
C SER A 208 -1.93 20.14 28.00
N ILE A 209 -2.09 20.68 26.79
CA ILE A 209 -2.48 22.08 26.53
C ILE A 209 -3.97 22.22 26.25
N TRP A 210 -4.61 21.11 25.88
CA TRP A 210 -6.05 20.98 25.74
C TRP A 210 -6.46 19.54 26.03
N SER A 211 -7.61 19.39 26.69
CA SER A 211 -8.27 18.11 26.85
C SER A 211 -9.77 18.37 26.91
N ASP A 212 -10.52 17.51 26.23
CA ASP A 212 -11.98 17.57 26.26
C ASP A 212 -12.58 16.17 26.23
N ARG A 213 -13.84 16.11 26.66
CA ARG A 213 -14.64 14.89 26.68
C ARG A 213 -15.93 15.12 25.94
N PHE A 214 -16.17 14.26 24.98
CA PHE A 214 -17.35 14.28 24.16
C PHE A 214 -18.22 13.06 24.49
N ASP A 215 -19.46 13.31 24.91
CA ASP A 215 -20.49 12.28 25.12
C ASP A 215 -21.65 12.57 24.17
N ARG A 216 -21.85 11.70 23.17
CA ARG A 216 -22.87 11.86 22.13
C ARG A 216 -23.56 10.55 21.81
N HIS A 217 -24.62 10.65 21.03
CA HIS A 217 -25.24 9.49 20.41
C HIS A 217 -24.48 9.15 19.11
N LEU A 218 -24.47 7.89 18.70
CA LEU A 218 -23.83 7.43 17.46
C LEU A 218 -24.37 8.18 16.23
N THR A 219 -25.63 8.61 16.28
CA THR A 219 -26.23 9.43 15.22
C THR A 219 -25.52 10.75 14.98
N ASP A 220 -24.77 11.23 15.98
CA ASP A 220 -24.06 12.51 15.92
C ASP A 220 -22.55 12.27 15.64
N ILE A 221 -22.15 11.08 15.18
CA ILE A 221 -20.73 10.70 15.04
C ILE A 221 -19.94 11.66 14.14
N PHE A 222 -20.52 12.09 13.03
CA PHE A 222 -19.80 12.95 12.11
C PHE A 222 -19.66 14.37 12.65
N ASP A 223 -20.72 14.93 13.24
CA ASP A 223 -20.65 16.23 13.92
C ASP A 223 -19.63 16.18 15.07
N LEU A 224 -19.51 15.03 15.73
CA LEU A 224 -18.52 14.78 16.76
C LEU A 224 -17.08 14.76 16.20
N GLN A 225 -16.84 14.10 15.06
CA GLN A 225 -15.54 14.07 14.38
C GLN A 225 -15.13 15.48 13.93
N ASP A 226 -16.05 16.19 13.26
CA ASP A 226 -15.87 17.59 12.84
C ASP A 226 -15.50 18.47 14.06
N GLN A 227 -16.24 18.32 15.16
CA GLN A 227 -15.99 19.08 16.38
C GLN A 227 -14.62 18.79 16.98
N ILE A 228 -14.15 17.53 16.95
CA ILE A 228 -12.83 17.16 17.46
C ILE A 228 -11.72 17.77 16.61
N ALA A 229 -11.81 17.64 15.28
CA ALA A 229 -10.81 18.21 14.37
C ALA A 229 -10.73 19.75 14.52
N GLU A 230 -11.88 20.43 14.55
CA GLU A 230 -11.94 21.88 14.76
C GLU A 230 -11.42 22.31 16.14
N ALA A 231 -11.70 21.54 17.19
CA ALA A 231 -11.21 21.81 18.54
C ALA A 231 -9.68 21.68 18.61
N ILE A 232 -9.10 20.66 17.96
CA ILE A 232 -7.65 20.47 17.87
C ILE A 232 -7.01 21.65 17.12
N VAL A 233 -7.53 22.03 15.95
CA VAL A 233 -7.04 23.19 15.16
C VAL A 233 -7.11 24.48 15.98
N THR A 234 -8.20 24.68 16.72
CA THR A 234 -8.38 25.84 17.60
C THR A 234 -7.39 25.85 18.76
N ALA A 235 -7.16 24.71 19.41
CA ALA A 235 -6.21 24.56 20.51
C ALA A 235 -4.77 24.85 20.06
N LEU A 236 -4.43 24.47 18.82
CA LEU A 236 -3.17 24.78 18.17
C LEU A 236 -3.03 26.25 17.73
N ARG A 237 -4.09 27.04 17.90
CA ARG A 237 -4.19 28.44 17.44
C ARG A 237 -3.95 28.59 15.93
N VAL A 238 -4.30 27.56 15.18
CA VAL A 238 -4.24 27.56 13.72
C VAL A 238 -5.56 28.10 13.20
N ARG A 239 -5.49 28.99 12.20
CA ARG A 239 -6.69 29.58 11.59
C ARG A 239 -7.20 28.64 10.50
N LEU A 240 -8.37 28.05 10.74
CA LEU A 240 -9.10 27.30 9.71
C LEU A 240 -9.74 28.26 8.71
N VAL A 241 -9.44 28.11 7.42
CA VAL A 241 -10.12 28.89 6.37
C VAL A 241 -11.43 28.21 5.94
N PRO A 242 -12.41 28.94 5.38
CA PRO A 242 -13.71 28.38 5.03
C PRO A 242 -13.67 27.15 4.10
N SER A 243 -12.73 27.11 3.15
CA SER A 243 -12.58 25.96 2.25
C SER A 243 -12.08 24.71 2.95
N GLU A 244 -11.19 24.85 3.94
CA GLU A 244 -10.70 23.73 4.76
C GLU A 244 -11.81 23.20 5.66
N ARG A 245 -12.64 24.08 6.23
CA ARG A 245 -13.81 23.66 7.01
C ARG A 245 -14.79 22.84 6.16
N VAL A 246 -15.08 23.29 4.93
CA VAL A 246 -15.92 22.53 4.01
C VAL A 246 -15.28 21.19 3.64
N ALA A 247 -13.95 21.15 3.47
CA ALA A 247 -13.24 19.92 3.19
C ALA A 247 -13.31 18.93 4.37
N ILE A 248 -13.14 19.38 5.62
CA ILE A 248 -13.30 18.55 6.83
C ILE A 248 -14.70 17.94 6.84
N GLN A 249 -15.73 18.77 6.66
CA GLN A 249 -17.14 18.35 6.66
C GLN A 249 -17.55 17.48 5.45
N SER A 250 -16.71 17.40 4.42
CA SER A 250 -16.95 16.54 3.26
C SER A 250 -16.69 15.09 3.64
N ARG A 251 -17.75 14.28 3.64
CA ARG A 251 -17.71 12.89 4.05
C ARG A 251 -18.32 11.94 3.00
N PRO A 252 -17.83 10.69 2.92
CA PRO A 252 -18.34 9.68 2.00
C PRO A 252 -19.81 9.26 2.25
N THR A 253 -20.31 9.44 3.47
CA THR A 253 -21.70 9.17 3.84
C THR A 253 -22.18 10.09 4.96
N ASP A 254 -23.45 10.44 4.95
CA ASP A 254 -24.15 11.14 6.04
C ASP A 254 -24.92 10.18 6.95
N ASN A 255 -24.85 8.86 6.71
CA ASN A 255 -25.60 7.85 7.46
C ASN A 255 -24.69 7.11 8.47
N PRO A 256 -24.85 7.34 9.78
CA PRO A 256 -24.02 6.73 10.81
C PRO A 256 -24.11 5.20 10.87
N GLU A 257 -25.27 4.62 10.54
CA GLU A 257 -25.45 3.17 10.51
C GLU A 257 -24.69 2.56 9.31
N ALA A 258 -24.77 3.17 8.13
CA ALA A 258 -24.01 2.75 6.96
C ALA A 258 -22.50 2.85 7.21
N TYR A 259 -22.06 3.92 7.89
CA TYR A 259 -20.67 4.12 8.28
C TYR A 259 -20.15 3.05 9.25
N GLU A 260 -20.88 2.75 10.34
CA GLU A 260 -20.45 1.70 11.27
C GLU A 260 -20.32 0.34 10.58
N ILE A 261 -21.30 -0.02 9.74
CA ILE A 261 -21.29 -1.27 8.98
C ILE A 261 -20.13 -1.30 7.98
N TYR A 262 -19.83 -0.18 7.32
CA TYR A 262 -18.69 -0.06 6.42
C TYR A 262 -17.37 -0.30 7.16
N LEU A 263 -17.17 0.29 8.35
CA LEU A 263 -15.94 0.05 9.11
C LEU A 263 -15.78 -1.42 9.52
N GLN A 264 -16.88 -2.10 9.88
CA GLN A 264 -16.87 -3.54 10.13
C GLN A 264 -16.47 -4.31 8.86
N ALA A 265 -17.05 -3.96 7.70
CA ALA A 265 -16.70 -4.58 6.43
C ALA A 265 -15.20 -4.42 6.12
N ARG A 266 -14.66 -3.23 6.36
CA ARG A 266 -13.25 -2.88 6.12
C ARG A 266 -12.29 -3.64 7.05
N TYR A 267 -12.71 -3.92 8.28
CA TYR A 267 -11.94 -4.78 9.17
C TYR A 267 -11.77 -6.20 8.61
N HIS A 268 -12.82 -6.74 7.99
CA HIS A 268 -12.81 -8.10 7.45
C HIS A 268 -12.06 -8.23 6.12
N HIS A 269 -12.14 -7.26 5.19
CA HIS A 269 -11.53 -7.45 3.84
C HIS A 269 -10.01 -7.59 3.85
N THR A 270 -9.34 -7.07 4.88
CA THR A 270 -7.88 -7.17 5.02
C THR A 270 -7.41 -8.61 5.29
N ARG A 271 -8.33 -9.52 5.64
CA ARG A 271 -8.09 -10.96 5.79
C ARG A 271 -8.48 -11.65 4.49
N LEU A 272 -7.49 -12.20 3.80
CA LEU A 272 -7.62 -12.64 2.42
C LEU A 272 -8.11 -14.10 2.29
N ASP A 273 -9.01 -14.51 3.18
CA ASP A 273 -9.67 -15.81 3.16
C ASP A 273 -11.14 -15.69 2.74
N ARG A 274 -11.73 -16.82 2.33
CA ARG A 274 -13.07 -16.87 1.75
C ARG A 274 -14.14 -16.42 2.75
N GLN A 275 -14.00 -16.79 4.02
CA GLN A 275 -14.98 -16.43 5.04
C GLN A 275 -14.99 -14.92 5.27
N ASN A 276 -13.82 -14.30 5.41
CA ASN A 276 -13.70 -12.87 5.63
C ASN A 276 -14.16 -12.05 4.43
N PHE A 277 -13.84 -12.46 3.20
CA PHE A 277 -14.43 -11.81 2.03
C PHE A 277 -15.96 -11.97 1.96
N ALA A 278 -16.52 -13.12 2.38
CA ALA A 278 -17.97 -13.32 2.44
C ALA A 278 -18.65 -12.39 3.45
N ILE A 279 -18.02 -12.19 4.61
CA ILE A 279 -18.48 -11.26 5.64
C ILE A 279 -18.38 -9.82 5.12
N ALA A 280 -17.22 -9.42 4.60
CA ALA A 280 -17.00 -8.07 4.06
C ALA A 280 -17.98 -7.73 2.94
N ARG A 281 -18.22 -8.65 1.99
CA ARG A 281 -19.24 -8.49 0.93
C ARG A 281 -20.63 -8.22 1.51
N ARG A 282 -21.06 -9.05 2.48
CA ARG A 282 -22.41 -8.93 3.08
C ARG A 282 -22.57 -7.62 3.85
N LEU A 283 -21.55 -7.20 4.58
CA LEU A 283 -21.56 -5.95 5.33
C LEU A 283 -21.54 -4.75 4.37
N ALA A 284 -20.69 -4.76 3.34
CA ALA A 284 -20.67 -3.71 2.32
C ALA A 284 -22.02 -3.59 1.60
N GLN A 285 -22.66 -4.71 1.23
CA GLN A 285 -24.03 -4.71 0.68
C GLN A 285 -25.04 -4.09 1.64
N LYS A 286 -25.00 -4.45 2.93
CA LYS A 286 -25.90 -3.88 3.93
C LYS A 286 -25.69 -2.37 4.11
N ALA A 287 -24.44 -1.88 4.07
CA ALA A 287 -24.15 -0.45 4.08
C ALA A 287 -24.78 0.25 2.85
N LEU A 288 -24.70 -0.38 1.67
CA LEU A 288 -25.26 0.14 0.42
C LEU A 288 -26.80 0.06 0.33
N GLU A 289 -27.44 -0.87 1.04
CA GLU A 289 -28.90 -0.90 1.20
C GLU A 289 -29.40 0.32 1.98
N ILE A 290 -28.58 0.85 2.89
CA ILE A 290 -28.87 2.02 3.71
C ILE A 290 -28.48 3.31 2.99
N ASP A 291 -27.27 3.35 2.39
CA ASP A 291 -26.76 4.47 1.61
C ASP A 291 -26.21 4.00 0.25
N PRO A 292 -27.03 4.03 -0.81
CA PRO A 292 -26.61 3.61 -2.15
C PRO A 292 -25.55 4.49 -2.81
N ASN A 293 -25.27 5.68 -2.25
CA ASN A 293 -24.30 6.64 -2.78
C ASN A 293 -22.95 6.58 -2.05
N TYR A 294 -22.76 5.62 -1.14
CA TYR A 294 -21.51 5.45 -0.40
C TYR A 294 -20.43 4.81 -1.30
N ASP A 295 -19.63 5.66 -1.94
CA ASP A 295 -18.58 5.30 -2.91
C ASP A 295 -17.53 4.32 -2.36
N LEU A 296 -17.03 4.53 -1.13
CA LEU A 296 -16.11 3.62 -0.45
C LEU A 296 -16.72 2.24 -0.20
N ALA A 297 -18.01 2.15 0.12
CA ALA A 297 -18.69 0.87 0.32
C ALA A 297 -18.83 0.10 -1.01
N TRP A 298 -19.05 0.80 -2.13
CA TRP A 298 -19.01 0.20 -3.46
C TRP A 298 -17.60 -0.32 -3.82
N ALA A 299 -16.54 0.43 -3.54
CA ALA A 299 -15.17 -0.01 -3.77
C ALA A 299 -14.82 -1.26 -2.95
N LEU A 300 -15.20 -1.27 -1.68
CA LEU A 300 -14.99 -2.41 -0.78
C LEU A 300 -15.79 -3.66 -1.21
N LEU A 301 -17.02 -3.45 -1.70
CA LEU A 301 -17.84 -4.52 -2.27
C LEU A 301 -17.14 -5.16 -3.48
N ALA A 302 -16.56 -4.34 -4.37
CA ALA A 302 -15.83 -4.84 -5.53
C ALA A 302 -14.60 -5.67 -5.15
N ILE A 303 -13.81 -5.21 -4.17
CA ILE A 303 -12.65 -5.95 -3.64
C ILE A 303 -13.09 -7.30 -3.07
N SER A 304 -14.16 -7.29 -2.27
CA SER A 304 -14.68 -8.50 -1.61
C SER A 304 -15.26 -9.51 -2.60
N GLN A 305 -15.98 -9.05 -3.62
CA GLN A 305 -16.49 -9.88 -4.71
C GLN A 305 -15.34 -10.49 -5.52
N THR A 306 -14.32 -9.70 -5.86
CA THR A 306 -13.13 -10.20 -6.58
C THR A 306 -12.38 -11.25 -5.78
N GLY A 307 -12.17 -11.03 -4.47
CA GLY A 307 -11.54 -12.00 -3.58
C GLY A 307 -12.33 -13.30 -3.46
N LEU A 308 -13.66 -13.22 -3.33
CA LEU A 308 -14.53 -14.40 -3.35
C LEU A 308 -14.52 -15.12 -4.68
N HIS A 309 -14.56 -14.39 -5.80
CA HIS A 309 -14.47 -14.97 -7.13
C HIS A 309 -13.18 -15.75 -7.29
N ALA A 310 -12.04 -15.23 -6.81
CA ALA A 310 -10.78 -15.98 -6.83
C ALA A 310 -10.86 -17.31 -6.04
N LEU A 311 -11.55 -17.31 -4.90
CA LEU A 311 -11.61 -18.42 -3.95
C LEU A 311 -12.86 -19.30 -4.07
N SER A 312 -13.72 -19.07 -5.07
CA SER A 312 -14.96 -19.82 -5.25
C SER A 312 -15.46 -19.72 -6.69
N ALA A 313 -16.34 -20.62 -7.11
CA ALA A 313 -17.04 -20.50 -8.40
C ALA A 313 -18.17 -19.46 -8.36
N SER A 314 -17.94 -18.28 -7.78
CA SER A 314 -18.91 -17.17 -7.75
C SER A 314 -18.90 -16.45 -9.09
N ASP A 315 -20.05 -16.24 -9.74
CA ASP A 315 -20.09 -15.47 -11.01
C ASP A 315 -19.86 -13.96 -10.82
N ASP A 316 -19.97 -13.47 -9.59
CA ASP A 316 -19.83 -12.06 -9.26
C ASP A 316 -18.36 -11.67 -9.01
N HIS A 317 -17.73 -11.13 -10.05
CA HIS A 317 -16.33 -10.69 -10.05
C HIS A 317 -16.15 -9.22 -9.66
N GLY A 318 -17.21 -8.50 -9.27
CA GLY A 318 -17.11 -7.16 -8.69
C GLY A 318 -16.94 -5.97 -9.65
N LEU A 319 -16.96 -6.18 -10.97
CA LEU A 319 -16.81 -5.06 -11.94
C LEU A 319 -17.92 -4.03 -11.83
N HIS A 320 -19.16 -4.49 -11.68
CA HIS A 320 -20.30 -3.57 -11.51
C HIS A 320 -20.11 -2.67 -10.29
N ALA A 321 -19.69 -3.25 -9.15
CA ALA A 321 -19.46 -2.48 -7.94
C ALA A 321 -18.33 -1.45 -8.11
N ALA A 322 -17.22 -1.84 -8.76
CA ALA A 322 -16.12 -0.92 -9.05
C ALA A 322 -16.52 0.23 -9.99
N GLU A 323 -17.34 -0.06 -11.01
CA GLU A 323 -17.87 0.96 -11.91
C GLU A 323 -18.85 1.91 -11.21
N ARG A 324 -19.67 1.40 -10.29
CA ARG A 324 -20.56 2.23 -9.46
C ARG A 324 -19.76 3.15 -8.54
N ALA A 325 -18.70 2.65 -7.90
CA ALA A 325 -17.82 3.48 -7.07
C ALA A 325 -17.23 4.65 -7.87
N LEU A 326 -16.66 4.39 -9.05
CA LEU A 326 -16.08 5.44 -9.91
C LEU A 326 -17.12 6.36 -10.56
N ALA A 327 -18.36 5.90 -10.74
CA ALA A 327 -19.45 6.74 -11.22
C ALA A 327 -19.91 7.76 -10.16
N LEU A 328 -19.78 7.41 -8.88
CA LEU A 328 -20.04 8.31 -7.76
C LEU A 328 -18.85 9.26 -7.53
N ASN A 329 -17.63 8.73 -7.61
CA ASN A 329 -16.41 9.49 -7.39
C ASN A 329 -15.27 9.00 -8.30
N SER A 330 -15.02 9.73 -9.38
CA SER A 330 -14.07 9.34 -10.43
C SER A 330 -12.60 9.48 -10.05
N ASP A 331 -12.31 10.20 -8.96
CA ASP A 331 -10.96 10.45 -8.43
C ASP A 331 -10.76 9.79 -7.05
N LEU A 332 -11.64 8.87 -6.65
CA LEU A 332 -11.46 8.09 -5.43
C LEU A 332 -10.36 7.04 -5.66
N SER A 333 -9.25 7.18 -4.93
CA SER A 333 -8.09 6.29 -5.07
C SER A 333 -8.46 4.82 -4.84
N GLU A 334 -9.24 4.53 -3.81
CA GLU A 334 -9.66 3.19 -3.42
C GLU A 334 -10.57 2.56 -4.48
N ALA A 335 -11.41 3.36 -5.16
CA ALA A 335 -12.25 2.88 -6.24
C ALA A 335 -11.42 2.58 -7.51
N LEU A 336 -10.39 3.39 -7.79
CA LEU A 336 -9.46 3.14 -8.89
C LEU A 336 -8.67 1.85 -8.64
N ALA A 337 -8.10 1.69 -7.44
CA ALA A 337 -7.38 0.47 -7.03
C ALA A 337 -8.30 -0.76 -7.02
N ALA A 338 -9.55 -0.63 -6.54
CA ALA A 338 -10.53 -1.71 -6.58
C ALA A 338 -10.86 -2.13 -8.02
N LYS A 339 -11.08 -1.19 -8.93
CA LYS A 339 -11.30 -1.49 -10.35
C LYS A 339 -10.08 -2.14 -10.98
N ALA A 340 -8.88 -1.63 -10.70
CA ALA A 340 -7.63 -2.22 -11.17
C ALA A 340 -7.50 -3.68 -10.70
N PHE A 341 -7.84 -3.96 -9.44
CA PHE A 341 -7.84 -5.31 -8.90
C PHE A 341 -8.85 -6.24 -9.59
N VAL A 342 -10.08 -5.77 -9.84
CA VAL A 342 -11.07 -6.51 -10.62
C VAL A 342 -10.54 -6.82 -12.02
N LEU A 343 -9.98 -5.83 -12.73
CA LEU A 343 -9.44 -6.01 -14.07
C LEU A 343 -8.29 -7.01 -14.10
N ALA A 344 -7.40 -6.98 -13.09
CA ALA A 344 -6.34 -7.97 -12.94
C ALA A 344 -6.90 -9.39 -12.72
N GLY A 345 -7.96 -9.54 -11.91
CA GLY A 345 -8.68 -10.81 -11.74
C GLY A 345 -9.29 -11.34 -13.04
N LEU A 346 -9.72 -10.42 -13.93
CA LEU A 346 -10.20 -10.74 -15.28
C LEU A 346 -9.07 -10.89 -16.32
N GLY A 347 -7.80 -10.85 -15.90
CA GLY A 347 -6.63 -10.96 -16.77
C GLY A 347 -6.36 -9.74 -17.66
N ARG A 348 -7.02 -8.61 -17.43
CA ARG A 348 -6.85 -7.33 -18.15
C ARG A 348 -5.76 -6.47 -17.48
N PHE A 349 -4.53 -6.98 -17.48
CA PHE A 349 -3.42 -6.40 -16.70
C PHE A 349 -2.97 -5.01 -17.17
N ASP A 350 -2.96 -4.74 -18.48
CA ASP A 350 -2.53 -3.43 -18.99
C ASP A 350 -3.44 -2.30 -18.46
N GLU A 351 -4.76 -2.49 -18.55
CA GLU A 351 -5.75 -1.55 -18.01
C GLU A 351 -5.70 -1.48 -16.48
N ALA A 352 -5.38 -2.58 -15.80
CA ALA A 352 -5.19 -2.59 -14.36
C ALA A 352 -4.00 -1.71 -13.93
N PHE A 353 -2.87 -1.78 -14.65
CA PHE A 353 -1.71 -0.97 -14.33
C PHE A 353 -1.96 0.53 -14.52
N GLU A 354 -2.65 0.94 -15.58
CA GLU A 354 -3.01 2.36 -15.79
C GLU A 354 -3.83 2.91 -14.60
N LEU A 355 -4.78 2.12 -14.10
CA LEU A 355 -5.62 2.52 -12.96
C LEU A 355 -4.84 2.51 -11.64
N HIS A 356 -3.96 1.53 -11.43
CA HIS A 356 -3.09 1.46 -10.24
C HIS A 356 -2.13 2.64 -10.18
N GLU A 357 -1.54 3.05 -11.31
CA GLU A 357 -0.66 4.22 -11.39
C GLU A 357 -1.42 5.49 -11.01
N ARG A 358 -2.58 5.74 -11.61
CA ARG A 358 -3.42 6.89 -11.26
C ARG A 358 -3.88 6.86 -9.80
N SER A 359 -4.25 5.69 -9.29
CA SER A 359 -4.64 5.52 -7.90
C SER A 359 -3.51 5.89 -6.94
N LEU A 360 -2.28 5.48 -7.25
CA LEU A 360 -1.10 5.77 -6.45
C LEU A 360 -0.69 7.24 -6.49
N GLU A 361 -0.92 7.92 -7.61
CA GLU A 361 -0.73 9.38 -7.73
C GLU A 361 -1.68 10.16 -6.82
N LEU A 362 -2.92 9.66 -6.65
CA LEU A 362 -3.94 10.30 -5.83
C LEU A 362 -3.73 10.06 -4.33
N ASP A 363 -3.44 8.81 -3.94
CA ASP A 363 -3.09 8.48 -2.56
C ASP A 363 -1.91 7.50 -2.48
N PRO A 364 -0.67 8.01 -2.41
CA PRO A 364 0.51 7.19 -2.28
C PRO A 364 0.66 6.55 -0.89
N GLU A 365 -0.15 6.93 0.09
CA GLU A 365 -0.05 6.47 1.48
C GLU A 365 -1.22 5.58 1.92
N SER A 366 -2.10 5.22 0.98
CA SER A 366 -3.14 4.22 1.19
C SER A 366 -2.57 2.80 1.18
N TYR A 367 -2.89 2.05 2.25
CA TYR A 367 -2.56 0.63 2.35
C TYR A 367 -3.17 -0.17 1.21
N ASP A 368 -4.47 0.02 0.93
CA ASP A 368 -5.20 -0.78 -0.07
C ASP A 368 -4.68 -0.50 -1.48
N VAL A 369 -4.40 0.77 -1.81
CA VAL A 369 -3.79 1.16 -3.09
C VAL A 369 -2.48 0.43 -3.31
N ARG A 370 -1.58 0.46 -2.33
CA ARG A 370 -0.29 -0.23 -2.45
C ARG A 370 -0.42 -1.74 -2.42
N PHE A 371 -1.26 -2.28 -1.56
CA PHE A 371 -1.42 -3.72 -1.43
C PHE A 371 -1.94 -4.34 -2.74
N LEU A 372 -2.96 -3.74 -3.34
CA LEU A 372 -3.58 -4.22 -4.58
C LEU A 372 -2.65 -4.04 -5.78
N TYR A 373 -1.91 -2.93 -5.87
CA TYR A 373 -0.89 -2.76 -6.91
C TYR A 373 0.21 -3.82 -6.78
N GLY A 374 0.75 -4.02 -5.57
CA GLY A 374 1.75 -5.06 -5.31
C GLY A 374 1.27 -6.46 -5.73
N ARG A 375 -0.01 -6.76 -5.51
CA ARG A 375 -0.64 -8.02 -5.94
C ARG A 375 -0.66 -8.18 -7.45
N THR A 376 -1.03 -7.15 -8.20
CA THR A 376 -1.02 -7.19 -9.67
C THR A 376 0.41 -7.29 -10.23
N CYS A 377 1.38 -6.60 -9.63
CA CYS A 377 2.80 -6.76 -9.94
C CYS A 377 3.26 -8.21 -9.73
N PHE A 378 2.87 -8.83 -8.62
CA PHE A 378 3.21 -10.22 -8.33
C PHE A 378 2.62 -11.18 -9.37
N GLN A 379 1.32 -11.04 -9.69
CA GLN A 379 0.63 -11.89 -10.67
C GLN A 379 1.26 -11.85 -12.08
N THR A 380 1.97 -10.77 -12.39
CA THR A 380 2.64 -10.57 -13.69
C THR A 380 4.15 -10.83 -13.63
N GLY A 381 4.66 -11.38 -12.51
CA GLY A 381 6.08 -11.70 -12.33
C GLY A 381 6.98 -10.48 -12.08
N ARG A 382 6.42 -9.29 -11.91
CA ARG A 382 7.13 -8.05 -11.56
C ARG A 382 7.49 -8.05 -10.06
N HIS A 383 8.26 -9.04 -9.61
CA HIS A 383 8.56 -9.25 -8.18
C HIS A 383 9.29 -8.07 -7.53
N ALA A 384 10.18 -7.39 -8.26
CA ALA A 384 10.87 -6.21 -7.74
C ALA A 384 9.90 -5.06 -7.45
N ASP A 385 8.92 -4.83 -8.33
CA ASP A 385 7.90 -3.79 -8.14
C ASP A 385 6.91 -4.20 -7.05
N ALA A 386 6.53 -5.48 -6.98
CA ALA A 386 5.71 -6.02 -5.90
C ALA A 386 6.36 -5.79 -4.53
N ILE A 387 7.69 -5.96 -4.40
CA ILE A 387 8.43 -5.67 -3.17
C ILE A 387 8.27 -4.20 -2.76
N VAL A 388 8.43 -3.25 -3.70
CA VAL A 388 8.30 -1.81 -3.40
C VAL A 388 6.93 -1.50 -2.81
N HIS A 389 5.87 -2.04 -3.42
CA HIS A 389 4.51 -1.78 -2.96
C HIS A 389 4.17 -2.49 -1.65
N TRP A 390 4.54 -3.76 -1.50
CA TRP A 390 4.23 -4.53 -0.29
C TRP A 390 5.14 -4.20 0.91
N GLU A 391 6.40 -3.80 0.71
CA GLU A 391 7.24 -3.26 1.79
C GLU A 391 6.56 -2.03 2.36
N ARG A 392 6.16 -1.10 1.48
CA ARG A 392 5.46 0.08 1.92
C ARG A 392 4.13 -0.27 2.57
N ALA A 393 3.26 -1.10 1.96
CA ALA A 393 1.99 -1.51 2.59
C ALA A 393 2.19 -2.17 3.97
N SER A 394 3.23 -2.98 4.17
CA SER A 394 3.59 -3.59 5.46
C SER A 394 4.04 -2.55 6.51
N GLU A 395 4.73 -1.48 6.09
CA GLU A 395 5.01 -0.31 6.93
C GLU A 395 3.75 0.51 7.21
N LEU A 396 2.76 0.45 6.30
CA LEU A 396 1.55 1.23 6.43
C LEU A 396 0.61 0.71 7.54
N SER A 397 0.69 -0.58 7.88
CA SER A 397 -0.17 -1.20 8.89
C SER A 397 0.61 -2.17 9.77
N GLU A 398 0.63 -1.95 11.09
CA GLU A 398 1.25 -2.91 12.01
C GLU A 398 0.46 -4.20 12.17
N ALA A 399 -0.85 -4.16 11.91
CA ALA A 399 -1.71 -5.33 11.89
C ALA A 399 -1.67 -6.08 10.55
N ASP A 400 -0.93 -5.58 9.55
CA ASP A 400 -0.83 -6.24 8.25
C ASP A 400 -0.18 -7.61 8.37
N LEU A 401 -0.95 -8.64 8.02
CA LEU A 401 -0.46 -9.99 7.81
C LEU A 401 -0.27 -10.31 6.33
N ALA A 402 -1.01 -9.64 5.46
CA ALA A 402 -1.05 -9.93 4.03
C ALA A 402 0.22 -9.49 3.32
N ALA A 403 0.53 -8.20 3.27
CA ALA A 403 1.71 -7.71 2.54
C ALA A 403 2.99 -8.37 3.09
N THR A 404 3.11 -8.47 4.41
CA THR A 404 4.27 -9.06 5.09
C THR A 404 4.47 -10.54 4.76
N SER A 405 3.39 -11.34 4.65
CA SER A 405 3.51 -12.75 4.25
C SER A 405 3.87 -12.90 2.77
N HIS A 406 3.28 -12.09 1.89
CA HIS A 406 3.52 -12.13 0.44
C HIS A 406 4.92 -11.65 0.04
N LEU A 407 5.51 -10.71 0.79
CA LEU A 407 6.88 -10.25 0.57
C LEU A 407 7.89 -11.39 0.56
N ALA A 408 7.70 -12.40 1.41
CA ALA A 408 8.60 -13.53 1.51
C ALA A 408 8.72 -14.31 0.18
N MET A 409 7.63 -14.44 -0.58
CA MET A 409 7.63 -15.05 -1.91
C MET A 409 8.45 -14.20 -2.90
N CYS A 410 8.26 -12.88 -2.90
CA CYS A 410 9.01 -12.00 -3.80
C CYS A 410 10.50 -11.93 -3.45
N TYR A 411 10.85 -11.88 -2.16
CA TYR A 411 12.24 -11.94 -1.72
C TYR A 411 12.90 -13.26 -2.13
N ARG A 412 12.18 -14.38 -2.05
CA ARG A 412 12.69 -15.67 -2.51
C ARG A 412 12.90 -15.67 -4.02
N ALA A 413 11.91 -15.23 -4.80
CA ALA A 413 12.00 -15.13 -6.26
C ALA A 413 13.15 -14.21 -6.73
N THR A 414 13.51 -13.20 -5.92
CA THR A 414 14.62 -12.27 -6.19
C THR A 414 15.94 -12.63 -5.49
N GLY A 415 16.04 -13.81 -4.86
CA GLY A 415 17.27 -14.30 -4.22
C GLY A 415 17.65 -13.61 -2.90
N GLN A 416 16.77 -12.80 -2.30
CA GLN A 416 16.97 -12.08 -1.06
C GLN A 416 16.70 -12.94 0.19
N HIS A 417 17.44 -14.05 0.35
CA HIS A 417 17.18 -15.06 1.39
C HIS A 417 17.12 -14.51 2.83
N ALA A 418 17.98 -13.55 3.18
CA ALA A 418 17.96 -12.95 4.52
C ALA A 418 16.63 -12.23 4.81
N LYS A 419 16.07 -11.56 3.80
CA LYS A 419 14.79 -10.87 3.91
C LYS A 419 13.61 -11.84 3.97
N VAL A 420 13.69 -13.03 3.36
CA VAL A 420 12.67 -14.09 3.53
C VAL A 420 12.49 -14.43 5.01
N LEU A 421 13.60 -14.68 5.70
CA LEU A 421 13.59 -15.05 7.13
C LEU A 421 13.13 -13.89 8.02
N ASP A 422 13.51 -12.66 7.67
CA ASP A 422 13.02 -11.46 8.37
C ASP A 422 11.51 -11.29 8.23
N SER A 423 11.00 -11.38 7.00
CA SER A 423 9.57 -11.30 6.71
C SER A 423 8.78 -12.37 7.46
N ALA A 424 9.28 -13.61 7.48
CA ALA A 424 8.66 -14.71 8.21
C ALA A 424 8.58 -14.44 9.72
N ARG A 425 9.66 -13.91 10.34
CA ARG A 425 9.63 -13.53 11.76
C ARG A 425 8.64 -12.41 12.05
N ARG A 426 8.60 -11.38 11.20
CA ARG A 426 7.63 -10.27 11.33
C ARG A 426 6.19 -10.77 11.18
N THR A 427 5.92 -11.65 10.23
CA THR A 427 4.60 -12.29 10.08
C THR A 427 4.21 -13.07 11.33
N LEU A 428 5.13 -13.86 11.92
CA LEU A 428 4.83 -14.59 13.16
C LEU A 428 4.52 -13.65 14.33
N GLU A 429 5.32 -12.61 14.54
CA GLU A 429 5.08 -11.65 15.63
C GLU A 429 3.69 -11.01 15.50
N ARG A 430 3.32 -10.59 14.29
CA ARG A 430 2.01 -10.00 14.00
C ARG A 430 0.89 -11.03 14.17
N ALA A 431 1.08 -12.27 13.70
CA ALA A 431 0.08 -13.33 13.81
C ALA A 431 -0.16 -13.72 15.27
N GLU A 432 0.90 -13.86 16.07
CA GLU A 432 0.80 -14.18 17.50
C GLU A 432 0.09 -13.08 18.29
N ARG A 433 0.29 -11.80 17.92
CA ARG A 433 -0.47 -10.68 18.49
C ARG A 433 -1.96 -10.82 18.21
N VAL A 434 -2.35 -11.04 16.95
CA VAL A 434 -3.76 -11.27 16.58
C VAL A 434 -4.35 -12.47 17.31
N LEU A 435 -3.59 -13.56 17.42
CA LEU A 435 -4.04 -14.79 18.11
C LEU A 435 -4.13 -14.65 19.63
N SER A 436 -3.46 -13.66 20.23
CA SER A 436 -3.61 -13.34 21.66
C SER A 436 -4.96 -12.72 21.98
N GLU A 437 -5.59 -12.06 21.01
CA GLU A 437 -6.91 -11.44 21.10
C GLU A 437 -8.00 -12.40 20.59
N ASN A 438 -7.78 -13.01 19.41
CA ASN A 438 -8.67 -13.98 18.80
C ASN A 438 -7.90 -15.26 18.44
N SER A 439 -7.90 -16.23 19.36
CA SER A 439 -7.15 -17.50 19.21
C SER A 439 -7.58 -18.39 18.04
N SER A 440 -8.72 -18.08 17.42
CA SER A 440 -9.33 -18.77 16.29
C SER A 440 -9.29 -17.96 14.99
N ASP A 441 -8.50 -16.87 14.91
CA ASP A 441 -8.35 -16.13 13.66
C ASP A 441 -7.66 -17.00 12.59
N SER A 442 -8.44 -17.47 11.60
CA SER A 442 -7.97 -18.37 10.55
C SER A 442 -6.83 -17.78 9.72
N TYR A 443 -6.90 -16.48 9.42
CA TYR A 443 -5.92 -15.80 8.59
C TYR A 443 -4.58 -15.65 9.30
N ALA A 444 -4.60 -15.34 10.60
CA ALA A 444 -3.40 -15.31 11.43
C ALA A 444 -2.77 -16.72 11.56
N LEU A 445 -3.58 -17.76 11.75
CA LEU A 445 -3.08 -19.13 11.81
C LEU A 445 -2.41 -19.54 10.49
N ILE A 446 -3.05 -19.34 9.33
CA ILE A 446 -2.46 -19.75 8.04
C ILE A 446 -1.22 -18.92 7.68
N SER A 447 -1.21 -17.62 8.00
CA SER A 447 -0.02 -16.78 7.84
C SER A 447 1.15 -17.31 8.66
N GLY A 448 0.89 -17.77 9.89
CA GLY A 448 1.89 -18.40 10.74
C GLY A 448 2.37 -19.76 10.23
N VAL A 449 1.52 -20.58 9.62
CA VAL A 449 1.94 -21.84 8.96
C VAL A 449 3.00 -21.57 7.90
N GLY A 450 2.74 -20.62 6.99
CA GLY A 450 3.69 -20.23 5.95
C GLY A 450 4.99 -19.67 6.52
N ALA A 451 4.90 -18.89 7.60
CA ALA A 451 6.08 -18.32 8.25
C ALA A 451 6.94 -19.36 8.98
N TYR A 452 6.34 -20.29 9.75
CA TYR A 452 7.07 -21.40 10.38
C TYR A 452 7.73 -22.29 9.33
N ALA A 453 7.06 -22.58 8.21
CA ALA A 453 7.65 -23.35 7.11
C ALA A 453 8.90 -22.67 6.53
N LYS A 454 8.85 -21.35 6.30
CA LYS A 454 10.01 -20.57 5.82
C LYS A 454 11.16 -20.50 6.82
N LEU A 455 10.87 -20.64 8.12
CA LEU A 455 11.88 -20.74 9.19
C LEU A 455 12.39 -22.16 9.40
N GLY A 456 11.84 -23.16 8.72
CA GLY A 456 12.20 -24.58 8.87
C GLY A 456 11.59 -25.26 10.10
N GLU A 457 10.62 -24.64 10.76
CA GLU A 457 9.97 -25.16 11.96
C GLU A 457 8.78 -26.08 11.62
N ALA A 458 9.10 -27.26 11.05
CA ALA A 458 8.10 -28.19 10.51
C ALA A 458 7.01 -28.59 11.51
N ASP A 459 7.37 -28.91 12.76
CA ASP A 459 6.42 -29.36 13.77
C ASP A 459 5.42 -28.25 14.15
N ARG A 460 5.89 -27.00 14.21
CA ARG A 460 5.06 -25.83 14.51
C ARG A 460 4.13 -25.50 13.35
N ALA A 461 4.65 -25.54 12.13
CA ALA A 461 3.84 -25.38 10.92
C ALA A 461 2.71 -26.41 10.88
N LYS A 462 2.98 -27.69 11.16
CA LYS A 462 1.96 -28.76 11.23
C LYS A 462 0.93 -28.53 12.33
N GLN A 463 1.37 -28.13 13.52
CA GLN A 463 0.45 -27.84 14.63
C GLN A 463 -0.53 -26.71 14.26
N TRP A 464 -0.05 -25.63 13.64
CA TRP A 464 -0.90 -24.52 13.23
C TRP A 464 -1.76 -24.87 12.02
N ALA A 465 -1.28 -25.71 11.10
CA ALA A 465 -2.05 -26.23 9.98
C ALA A 465 -3.25 -27.07 10.48
N LEU A 466 -3.05 -27.91 11.49
CA LEU A 466 -4.15 -28.66 12.12
C LEU A 466 -5.15 -27.74 12.82
N ARG A 467 -4.66 -26.70 13.52
CA ARG A 467 -5.54 -25.71 14.18
C ARG A 467 -6.39 -24.94 13.18
N VAL A 468 -5.78 -24.42 12.11
CA VAL A 468 -6.54 -23.65 11.12
C VAL A 468 -7.55 -24.53 10.39
N LYS A 469 -7.21 -25.79 10.09
CA LYS A 469 -8.14 -26.76 9.53
C LYS A 469 -9.30 -27.14 10.45
N ALA A 470 -9.11 -27.05 11.77
CA ALA A 470 -10.19 -27.26 12.72
C ALA A 470 -11.16 -26.05 12.76
N VAL A 471 -10.69 -24.85 12.44
CA VAL A 471 -11.50 -23.63 12.40
C VAL A 471 -12.21 -23.47 11.06
N ASP A 472 -11.48 -23.61 9.95
CA ASP A 472 -12.00 -23.44 8.59
C ASP A 472 -11.50 -24.57 7.66
N PRO A 473 -12.17 -25.74 7.69
CA PRO A 473 -11.73 -26.92 6.95
C PRO A 473 -11.91 -26.79 5.43
N ASP A 474 -12.85 -25.96 4.97
CA ASP A 474 -13.32 -25.97 3.58
C ASP A 474 -12.71 -24.84 2.72
N ASP A 475 -11.92 -23.94 3.29
CA ASP A 475 -11.32 -22.83 2.55
C ASP A 475 -10.17 -23.30 1.61
N PRO A 476 -10.28 -23.06 0.29
CA PRO A 476 -9.24 -23.47 -0.66
C PRO A 476 -7.95 -22.65 -0.57
N SER A 477 -7.99 -21.40 -0.09
CA SER A 477 -6.79 -20.61 0.18
C SER A 477 -5.98 -21.20 1.34
N ILE A 478 -6.65 -21.76 2.35
CA ILE A 478 -6.00 -22.43 3.47
C ILE A 478 -5.31 -23.72 2.99
N ASP A 479 -5.99 -24.54 2.18
CA ASP A 479 -5.38 -25.72 1.57
C ASP A 479 -4.16 -25.36 0.72
N TYR A 480 -4.30 -24.35 -0.14
CA TYR A 480 -3.24 -23.88 -1.01
C TYR A 480 -1.98 -23.48 -0.20
N ASN A 481 -2.16 -22.64 0.82
CA ASN A 481 -1.06 -22.18 1.66
C ASN A 481 -0.44 -23.31 2.52
N ILE A 482 -1.23 -24.28 2.98
CA ILE A 482 -0.70 -25.50 3.62
C ILE A 482 0.16 -26.29 2.63
N ALA A 483 -0.27 -26.43 1.38
CA ALA A 483 0.50 -27.12 0.36
C ALA A 483 1.81 -26.40 0.03
N CYS A 484 1.80 -25.06 -0.03
CA CYS A 484 3.02 -24.25 -0.16
C CYS A 484 3.98 -24.49 1.03
N ALA A 485 3.46 -24.54 2.25
CA ALA A 485 4.24 -24.86 3.44
C ALA A 485 4.83 -26.29 3.39
N MET A 486 4.05 -27.28 2.94
CA MET A 486 4.53 -28.65 2.74
C MET A 486 5.65 -28.71 1.68
N ALA A 487 5.50 -27.99 0.57
CA ALA A 487 6.51 -27.91 -0.48
C ALA A 487 7.82 -27.32 0.04
N LEU A 488 7.76 -26.23 0.82
CA LEU A 488 8.90 -25.63 1.51
C LEU A 488 9.62 -26.60 2.45
N LEU A 489 8.87 -27.46 3.14
CA LEU A 489 9.39 -28.44 4.10
C LEU A 489 9.84 -29.75 3.44
N GLY A 490 9.73 -29.89 2.12
CA GLY A 490 10.12 -31.08 1.36
C GLY A 490 9.09 -32.22 1.38
N GLU A 491 7.88 -31.98 1.87
CA GLU A 491 6.77 -32.94 1.92
C GLU A 491 6.05 -33.03 0.56
N THR A 492 6.82 -33.40 -0.46
CA THR A 492 6.46 -33.30 -1.89
C THR A 492 5.13 -33.97 -2.23
N GLU A 493 4.93 -35.25 -1.86
CA GLU A 493 3.69 -35.96 -2.22
C GLU A 493 2.46 -35.38 -1.50
N ALA A 494 2.58 -35.02 -0.23
CA ALA A 494 1.49 -34.42 0.53
C ALA A 494 1.12 -33.02 -0.02
N ALA A 495 2.12 -32.23 -0.44
CA ALA A 495 1.89 -30.95 -1.11
C ALA A 495 1.12 -31.16 -2.42
N LEU A 496 1.52 -32.13 -3.24
CA LEU A 496 0.86 -32.42 -4.53
C LEU A 496 -0.57 -32.92 -4.36
N ASP A 497 -0.82 -33.82 -3.40
CA ASP A 497 -2.17 -34.30 -3.09
C ASP A 497 -3.08 -33.15 -2.62
N THR A 498 -2.54 -32.24 -1.80
CA THR A 498 -3.28 -31.06 -1.33
C THR A 498 -3.57 -30.06 -2.45
N LEU A 499 -2.58 -29.81 -3.34
CA LEU A 499 -2.74 -28.93 -4.51
C LEU A 499 -3.80 -29.44 -5.49
N ASP A 500 -3.81 -30.74 -5.76
CA ASP A 500 -4.79 -31.37 -6.66
C ASP A 500 -6.23 -31.12 -6.15
N ALA A 501 -6.46 -31.34 -4.85
CA ALA A 501 -7.75 -31.12 -4.23
C ALA A 501 -8.16 -29.63 -4.19
N CYS A 502 -7.24 -28.70 -3.93
CA CYS A 502 -7.58 -27.29 -3.77
C CYS A 502 -7.75 -26.56 -5.10
N LEU A 503 -6.88 -26.81 -6.08
CA LEU A 503 -6.91 -26.11 -7.38
C LEU A 503 -8.18 -26.43 -8.19
N ALA A 504 -8.85 -27.56 -7.90
CA ALA A 504 -10.15 -27.88 -8.48
C ALA A 504 -11.29 -26.94 -8.02
N ARG A 505 -11.12 -26.20 -6.91
CA ARG A 505 -12.19 -25.43 -6.23
C ARG A 505 -12.04 -23.91 -6.34
N VAL A 506 -10.98 -23.44 -6.97
CA VAL A 506 -10.65 -22.02 -7.14
C VAL A 506 -10.95 -21.55 -8.56
N ASP A 507 -11.05 -20.24 -8.76
CA ASP A 507 -11.12 -19.64 -10.09
C ASP A 507 -9.81 -19.92 -10.86
N PRO A 508 -9.89 -20.61 -12.01
CA PRO A 508 -8.69 -21.01 -12.74
C PRO A 508 -7.93 -19.82 -13.31
N LEU A 509 -8.61 -18.72 -13.67
CA LEU A 509 -7.96 -17.55 -14.26
C LEU A 509 -7.01 -16.89 -13.26
N THR A 510 -7.50 -16.61 -12.05
CA THR A 510 -6.74 -15.98 -10.98
C THR A 510 -5.63 -16.89 -10.46
N PHE A 511 -5.91 -18.19 -10.30
CA PHE A 511 -4.91 -19.12 -9.74
C PHE A 511 -3.87 -19.59 -10.75
N SER A 512 -4.18 -19.66 -12.06
CA SER A 512 -3.19 -19.99 -13.09
C SER A 512 -2.00 -19.02 -13.03
N VAL A 513 -2.27 -17.71 -13.00
CA VAL A 513 -1.22 -16.70 -12.88
C VAL A 513 -0.52 -16.76 -11.52
N TRP A 514 -1.28 -16.97 -10.43
CA TRP A 514 -0.71 -17.00 -9.08
C TRP A 514 0.26 -18.17 -8.88
N VAL A 515 -0.18 -19.39 -9.20
CA VAL A 515 0.63 -20.62 -9.11
C VAL A 515 1.87 -20.51 -10.00
N GLY A 516 1.75 -19.85 -11.15
CA GLY A 516 2.88 -19.58 -12.05
C GLY A 516 4.01 -18.78 -11.38
N GLN A 517 3.68 -17.86 -10.47
CA GLN A 517 4.62 -16.92 -9.85
C GLN A 517 5.02 -17.29 -8.41
N ASP A 518 4.32 -18.24 -7.78
CA ASP A 518 4.57 -18.60 -6.39
C ASP A 518 5.88 -19.39 -6.19
N SER A 519 6.89 -18.70 -5.67
CA SER A 519 8.21 -19.29 -5.39
C SER A 519 8.20 -20.34 -4.27
N ASP A 520 7.13 -20.44 -3.46
CA ASP A 520 7.03 -21.50 -2.46
C ASP A 520 6.96 -22.89 -3.10
N LEU A 521 6.45 -22.95 -4.34
CA LEU A 521 6.27 -24.16 -5.13
C LEU A 521 7.48 -24.50 -6.02
N ASP A 522 8.59 -23.75 -5.94
CA ASP A 522 9.75 -23.92 -6.83
C ASP A 522 10.33 -25.34 -6.81
N ALA A 523 10.32 -26.00 -5.64
CA ALA A 523 10.78 -27.38 -5.49
C ALA A 523 9.92 -28.40 -6.27
N LEU A 524 8.70 -28.03 -6.67
CA LEU A 524 7.76 -28.89 -7.38
C LEU A 524 7.76 -28.69 -8.91
N ARG A 525 8.40 -27.62 -9.42
CA ARG A 525 8.29 -27.18 -10.84
C ARG A 525 8.68 -28.27 -11.85
N ASP A 526 9.67 -29.09 -11.51
CA ASP A 526 10.15 -30.19 -12.35
C ASP A 526 9.38 -31.51 -12.14
N HIS A 527 8.45 -31.55 -11.18
CA HIS A 527 7.71 -32.76 -10.86
C HIS A 527 6.59 -33.02 -11.89
N PRO A 528 6.51 -34.23 -12.50
CA PRO A 528 5.52 -34.50 -13.55
C PRO A 528 4.06 -34.33 -13.10
N ARG A 529 3.74 -34.60 -11.82
CA ARG A 529 2.39 -34.35 -11.28
C ARG A 529 2.09 -32.85 -11.21
N PHE A 530 3.05 -32.03 -10.77
CA PHE A 530 2.87 -30.58 -10.69
C PHE A 530 2.68 -29.97 -12.08
N GLN A 531 3.51 -30.37 -13.05
CA GLN A 531 3.36 -29.93 -14.46
C GLN A 531 2.02 -30.34 -15.07
N ARG A 532 1.41 -31.43 -14.60
CA ARG A 532 0.04 -31.79 -15.00
C ARG A 532 -0.99 -30.86 -14.36
N LEU A 533 -0.90 -30.64 -13.05
CA LEU A 533 -1.80 -29.73 -12.32
C LEU A 533 -1.81 -28.32 -12.94
N VAL A 534 -0.63 -27.77 -13.26
CA VAL A 534 -0.51 -26.45 -13.90
C VAL A 534 -1.14 -26.47 -15.30
N ARG A 535 -0.88 -27.49 -16.13
CA ARG A 535 -1.51 -27.59 -17.46
C ARG A 535 -3.04 -27.71 -17.39
N ASP A 536 -3.56 -28.47 -16.43
CA ASP A 536 -5.01 -28.63 -16.24
C ASP A 536 -5.65 -27.32 -15.76
N LEU A 537 -4.95 -26.58 -14.89
CA LEU A 537 -5.35 -25.24 -14.44
C LEU A 537 -5.34 -24.22 -15.59
N ASP A 538 -4.29 -24.19 -16.40
CA ASP A 538 -4.16 -23.30 -17.56
C ASP A 538 -5.20 -23.61 -18.64
N ALA A 539 -5.52 -24.89 -18.86
CA ALA A 539 -6.58 -25.30 -19.78
C ALA A 539 -7.95 -24.78 -19.32
N ARG A 540 -8.27 -24.95 -18.02
CA ARG A 540 -9.50 -24.39 -17.43
C ARG A 540 -9.53 -22.86 -17.49
N ALA A 541 -8.38 -22.19 -17.35
CA ALA A 541 -8.27 -20.74 -17.45
C ALA A 541 -8.49 -20.26 -18.90
N ALA A 542 -8.01 -21.02 -19.90
CA ALA A 542 -8.26 -20.74 -21.30
C ALA A 542 -9.74 -20.93 -21.65
N ASP A 543 -10.37 -22.01 -21.16
CA ASP A 543 -11.80 -22.29 -21.35
C ASP A 543 -12.67 -21.21 -20.69
N ALA A 544 -12.28 -20.68 -19.54
CA ALA A 544 -13.01 -19.60 -18.87
C ALA A 544 -12.93 -18.24 -19.59
N LYS A 545 -11.92 -18.03 -20.46
CA LYS A 545 -11.77 -16.81 -21.27
C LYS A 545 -12.51 -16.87 -22.61
N ALA A 546 -12.80 -18.08 -23.10
CA ALA A 546 -13.44 -18.33 -24.39
C ALA A 546 -14.96 -18.18 -24.31
#